data_AF-A0A3R7SWU9-F1
#
_entry.id   AF-A0A3R7SWU9-F1
#
_cell.length_a   1.000
_cell.length_b   1.000
_cell.length_c   1.000
_cell.angle_alpha   90.00
_cell.angle_beta   90.00
_cell.angle_gamma   90.00
#
_symmetry.space_group_name_H-M   'P 1'
#
loop_
_entity.id
_entity.type
_entity.pdbx_description
1 polymer ?
#
loop_
_entity_poly.entity_id
_entity_poly.type
_entity_poly.pdbx_seq_one_letter_code
_entity_poly.pdbx_strand_id
1 'polypeptide(L)'
;MSRQLVACMLNVSEARRRDVVEKIAKEALAAVNPPKVKPIASDWAINATALNIFQDIDYNRSVITLVSSEDCIGPCVEAACEKAYELIDLSHHEGVHPRLGAVDLVPLHPISEDVSLPNLGQVARGDIQEREQTCVISAHQSTGVIRLSKDNIFFY
;
A
#
# COMPACT_ATOMS: atom_id res chain seq x y z
N MET A 1 -20.57 15.78 0.01
CA MET A 1 -19.96 15.18 1.21
C MET A 1 -18.46 15.35 1.11
N SER A 2 -17.77 15.58 2.24
CA SER A 2 -16.30 15.52 2.29
C SER A 2 -15.83 14.14 1.86
N ARG A 3 -14.66 14.06 1.25
CA ARG A 3 -14.07 12.77 0.88
C ARG A 3 -13.44 12.15 2.13
N GLN A 4 -13.81 10.92 2.44
CA GLN A 4 -13.22 10.11 3.51
C GLN A 4 -11.82 9.68 3.10
N LEU A 5 -10.81 10.47 3.45
CA LEU A 5 -9.43 10.24 3.01
C LEU A 5 -8.67 9.35 3.99
N VAL A 6 -7.92 8.42 3.41
CA VAL A 6 -7.05 7.48 4.11
C VAL A 6 -5.66 7.59 3.49
N ALA A 7 -4.63 7.54 4.33
CA ALA A 7 -3.25 7.42 3.88
C ALA A 7 -2.68 6.04 4.23
N CYS A 8 -1.89 5.48 3.31
CA CYS A 8 -1.03 4.34 3.57
C CYS A 8 0.43 4.73 3.35
N MET A 9 1.28 4.50 4.36
CA MET A 9 2.73 4.67 4.24
C MET A 9 3.37 3.31 3.97
N LEU A 10 3.25 2.84 2.73
CA LEU A 10 3.68 1.50 2.32
C LEU A 10 5.21 1.39 2.34
N ASN A 11 5.73 0.48 3.15
CA ASN A 11 7.18 0.28 3.29
C ASN A 11 7.63 -0.89 2.41
N VAL A 12 8.57 -0.62 1.51
CA VAL A 12 9.03 -1.55 0.49
C VAL A 12 10.55 -1.75 0.64
N SER A 13 11.01 -3.00 0.59
CA SER A 13 12.42 -3.40 0.67
C SER A 13 13.16 -3.16 -0.65
N GLU A 14 13.09 -1.94 -1.17
CA GLU A 14 13.83 -1.49 -2.35
C GLU A 14 13.91 0.04 -2.32
N ALA A 15 15.11 0.59 -2.53
CA ALA A 15 15.31 2.03 -2.72
C ALA A 15 16.29 2.36 -3.85
N ARG A 16 17.14 1.41 -4.24
CA ARG A 16 18.22 1.62 -5.21
C ARG A 16 17.70 1.57 -6.65
N ARG A 17 16.75 0.68 -6.94
CA ARG A 17 16.05 0.57 -8.22
C ARG A 17 14.82 1.46 -8.22
N ARG A 18 15.02 2.74 -8.51
CA ARG A 18 13.94 3.74 -8.54
C ARG A 18 12.80 3.37 -9.51
N ASP A 19 13.11 2.74 -10.65
CA ASP A 19 12.09 2.32 -11.61
C ASP A 19 11.15 1.25 -11.04
N VAL A 20 11.66 0.37 -10.16
CA VAL A 20 10.85 -0.64 -9.46
C VAL A 20 9.89 0.04 -8.49
N VAL A 21 10.38 0.97 -7.65
CA VAL A 21 9.55 1.71 -6.70
C VAL A 21 8.47 2.53 -7.41
N GLU A 22 8.83 3.17 -8.53
CA GLU A 22 7.86 3.92 -9.34
C GLU A 22 6.83 3.01 -10.02
N LYS A 23 7.21 1.81 -10.49
CA LYS A 23 6.26 0.83 -11.05
C LYS A 23 5.26 0.35 -10.00
N ILE A 24 5.71 0.11 -8.76
CA ILE A 24 4.84 -0.25 -7.64
C ILE A 24 3.81 0.84 -7.38
N ALA A 25 4.25 2.10 -7.27
CA ALA A 25 3.34 3.22 -7.08
C ALA A 25 2.36 3.38 -8.26
N LYS A 26 2.84 3.24 -9.51
CA LYS A 26 1.99 3.34 -10.71
C LYS A 26 0.92 2.27 -10.75
N GLU A 27 1.25 1.02 -10.40
CA GLU A 27 0.29 -0.08 -10.34
C GLU A 27 -0.81 0.19 -9.30
N ALA A 28 -0.41 0.66 -8.12
CA ALA A 28 -1.33 1.06 -7.05
C ALA A 28 -2.38 2.07 -7.54
N LEU A 29 -1.93 3.11 -8.27
CA LEU A 29 -2.80 4.15 -8.79
C LEU A 29 -3.67 3.64 -9.94
N ALA A 30 -3.12 2.82 -10.84
CA ALA A 30 -3.84 2.27 -11.98
C ALA A 30 -4.99 1.34 -11.57
N ALA A 31 -4.88 0.68 -10.41
CA ALA A 31 -5.90 -0.23 -9.88
C ALA A 31 -7.24 0.47 -9.59
N VAL A 32 -7.21 1.76 -9.25
CA VAL A 32 -8.40 2.50 -8.80
C VAL A 32 -8.68 3.79 -9.57
N ASN A 33 -7.71 4.32 -10.31
CA ASN A 33 -7.91 5.51 -11.14
C ASN A 33 -8.35 5.14 -12.56
N PRO A 34 -9.24 5.93 -13.18
CA PRO A 34 -9.64 5.70 -14.56
C PRO A 34 -8.46 5.92 -15.52
N PRO A 35 -8.36 5.15 -16.62
CA PRO A 35 -7.20 5.15 -17.52
C PRO A 35 -6.99 6.45 -18.32
N LYS A 36 -7.96 7.38 -18.30
CA LYS A 36 -7.90 8.65 -19.05
C LYS A 36 -8.49 9.79 -18.22
N VAL A 37 -7.73 10.33 -17.28
CA VAL A 37 -8.10 11.58 -16.62
C VAL A 37 -7.80 12.73 -17.57
N LYS A 38 -8.83 13.33 -18.17
CA LYS A 38 -8.66 14.66 -18.78
C LYS A 38 -8.44 15.66 -17.65
N PRO A 39 -7.38 16.49 -17.70
CA PRO A 39 -7.27 17.60 -16.78
C PRO A 39 -8.33 18.60 -17.21
N ILE A 40 -9.45 18.74 -16.50
CA ILE A 40 -10.15 20.02 -16.28
C ILE A 40 -11.28 19.82 -15.26
N ALA A 41 -11.20 20.71 -14.27
CA ALA A 41 -12.19 21.24 -13.33
C ALA A 41 -13.67 20.92 -13.56
N SER A 42 -14.20 20.00 -12.75
CA SER A 42 -15.33 20.27 -11.83
C SER A 42 -15.69 19.02 -11.01
N ASP A 43 -15.33 17.83 -11.51
CA ASP A 43 -15.39 16.57 -10.79
C ASP A 43 -13.99 15.97 -10.73
N TRP A 44 -13.45 15.81 -9.53
CA TRP A 44 -12.19 15.12 -9.30
C TRP A 44 -12.35 13.67 -9.79
N ALA A 45 -11.77 13.28 -10.93
CA ALA A 45 -11.87 11.89 -11.42
C ALA A 45 -10.81 10.94 -10.84
N ILE A 46 -9.99 11.42 -9.89
CA ILE A 46 -8.85 10.69 -9.32
C ILE A 46 -9.27 10.12 -7.96
N ASN A 47 -9.15 8.80 -7.80
CA ASN A 47 -9.49 8.03 -6.60
C ASN A 47 -8.32 7.84 -5.64
N ALA A 48 -7.10 7.74 -6.17
CA ALA A 48 -5.88 7.64 -5.37
C ALA A 48 -4.75 8.49 -5.96
N THR A 49 -3.81 8.88 -5.11
CA THR A 49 -2.57 9.55 -5.50
C THR A 49 -1.40 9.06 -4.64
N ALA A 50 -0.20 9.07 -5.21
CA ALA A 50 1.04 8.92 -4.45
C ALA A 50 1.51 10.33 -4.06
N LEU A 51 1.34 10.70 -2.79
CA LEU A 51 1.74 12.02 -2.30
C LEU A 51 3.26 12.17 -2.17
N ASN A 52 3.94 11.07 -1.85
CA ASN A 52 5.39 11.07 -1.68
C ASN A 52 5.96 9.67 -1.93
N ILE A 53 7.19 9.62 -2.43
CA ILE A 53 8.03 8.42 -2.46
C ILE A 53 9.35 8.82 -1.80
N PHE A 54 9.53 8.41 -0.56
CA PHE A 54 10.79 8.58 0.15
C PHE A 54 11.66 7.34 -0.04
N GLN A 55 12.93 7.51 -0.39
CA GLN A 55 13.86 6.42 -0.66
C GLN A 55 15.08 6.56 0.25
N ASP A 56 15.38 5.53 1.03
CA ASP A 56 16.60 5.45 1.84
C ASP A 56 17.54 4.41 1.22
N ILE A 57 18.60 4.90 0.56
CA ILE A 57 19.54 4.09 -0.22
C ILE A 57 20.41 3.19 0.66
N ASP A 58 20.78 3.69 1.84
CA ASP A 58 21.62 2.97 2.80
C ASP A 58 20.81 1.83 3.44
N TYR A 59 19.56 2.12 3.82
CA TYR A 59 18.62 1.14 4.35
C TYR A 59 18.06 0.20 3.27
N ASN A 60 18.22 0.56 1.99
CA ASN A 60 17.61 -0.08 0.83
C ASN A 60 16.10 -0.32 1.02
N ARG A 61 15.41 0.73 1.46
CA ARG A 61 14.00 0.72 1.80
C ARG A 61 13.34 2.02 1.38
N SER A 62 12.14 1.93 0.81
CA SER A 62 11.33 3.09 0.43
C SER A 62 10.02 3.13 1.19
N VAL A 63 9.50 4.34 1.38
CA VAL A 63 8.15 4.59 1.88
C VAL A 63 7.34 5.29 0.81
N ILE A 64 6.31 4.62 0.31
CA ILE A 64 5.36 5.17 -0.67
C ILE A 64 4.13 5.65 0.11
N THR A 65 3.88 6.95 0.12
CA THR A 65 2.69 7.54 0.76
C THR A 65 1.55 7.58 -0.25
N LEU A 66 0.69 6.57 -0.21
CA LEU A 66 -0.54 6.49 -0.98
C LEU A 66 -1.67 7.18 -0.22
N VAL A 67 -2.49 7.95 -0.91
CA VAL A 67 -3.71 8.55 -0.36
C VAL A 67 -4.87 8.29 -1.28
N SER A 68 -5.98 7.83 -0.73
CA SER A 68 -7.21 7.58 -1.49
C SER A 68 -8.44 7.77 -0.62
N SER A 69 -9.63 7.59 -1.21
CA SER A 69 -10.83 7.35 -0.42
C SER A 69 -10.77 5.99 0.31
N GLU A 70 -11.53 5.86 1.39
CA GLU A 70 -11.60 4.67 2.24
C GLU A 70 -11.96 3.39 1.47
N ASP A 71 -12.87 3.48 0.50
CA ASP A 71 -13.27 2.38 -0.39
C ASP A 71 -12.17 1.96 -1.39
N CYS A 72 -11.24 2.85 -1.71
CA CYS A 72 -10.20 2.64 -2.71
C CYS A 72 -8.84 2.23 -2.11
N ILE A 73 -8.61 2.42 -0.81
CA ILE A 73 -7.27 2.23 -0.22
C ILE A 73 -6.85 0.76 -0.22
N GLY A 74 -7.78 -0.16 0.02
CA GLY A 74 -7.52 -1.60 0.00
C GLY A 74 -6.99 -2.09 -1.36
N PRO A 75 -7.77 -1.95 -2.45
CA PRO A 75 -7.33 -2.35 -3.79
C PRO A 75 -6.05 -1.65 -4.27
N CYS A 76 -5.89 -0.36 -3.92
CA CYS A 76 -4.68 0.41 -4.24
C CYS A 76 -3.43 -0.21 -3.59
N VAL A 77 -3.51 -0.50 -2.30
CA VAL A 77 -2.43 -1.11 -1.54
C VAL A 77 -2.16 -2.55 -1.97
N GLU A 78 -3.20 -3.35 -2.21
CA GLU A 78 -3.09 -4.74 -2.68
C GLU A 78 -2.29 -4.81 -3.99
N ALA A 79 -2.67 -4.02 -5.00
CA ALA A 79 -1.98 -3.96 -6.28
C ALA A 79 -0.51 -3.53 -6.13
N ALA A 80 -0.22 -2.57 -5.25
CA ALA A 80 1.14 -2.16 -4.92
C ALA A 80 1.96 -3.33 -4.37
N CYS A 81 1.36 -4.10 -3.45
CA CYS A 81 2.02 -5.22 -2.80
C CYS A 81 2.28 -6.35 -3.79
N GLU A 82 1.30 -6.73 -4.60
CA GLU A 82 1.47 -7.73 -5.66
C GLU A 82 2.61 -7.35 -6.61
N LYS A 83 2.66 -6.08 -7.05
CA LYS A 83 3.74 -5.59 -7.91
C LYS A 83 5.10 -5.62 -7.21
N ALA A 84 5.15 -5.30 -5.92
CA ALA A 84 6.38 -5.38 -5.14
C ALA A 84 6.90 -6.82 -5.06
N TYR A 85 6.02 -7.79 -4.80
CA TYR A 85 6.38 -9.22 -4.79
C TYR A 85 6.86 -9.73 -6.14
N GLU A 86 6.33 -9.21 -7.25
CA GLU A 86 6.78 -9.57 -8.60
C GLU A 86 8.19 -9.05 -8.90
N LEU A 87 8.50 -7.82 -8.48
CA LEU A 87 9.71 -7.10 -8.91
C LEU A 87 10.89 -7.17 -7.93
N ILE A 88 10.64 -7.52 -6.67
CA ILE A 88 11.64 -7.51 -5.60
C ILE A 88 11.98 -8.94 -5.21
N ASP A 89 13.16 -9.38 -5.61
CA ASP A 89 13.76 -10.61 -5.17
C ASP A 89 14.63 -10.35 -3.93
N LEU A 90 14.17 -10.86 -2.78
CA LEU A 90 14.86 -10.70 -1.50
C LEU A 90 16.13 -11.54 -1.38
N SER A 91 16.33 -12.57 -2.22
CA SER A 91 17.54 -13.41 -2.16
C SER A 91 18.81 -12.63 -2.53
N HIS A 92 18.65 -11.53 -3.25
CA HIS A 92 19.71 -10.60 -3.66
C HIS A 92 19.62 -9.24 -2.95
N HIS A 93 18.70 -9.09 -1.97
CA HIS A 93 18.52 -7.83 -1.26
C HIS A 93 19.58 -7.64 -0.18
N GLU A 94 20.27 -6.50 -0.26
CA GLU A 94 21.23 -6.04 0.74
C GLU A 94 20.85 -4.64 1.23
N GLY A 95 20.77 -4.46 2.55
CA GLY A 95 20.44 -3.20 3.21
C GLY A 95 20.61 -3.33 4.73
N VAL A 96 20.82 -2.21 5.42
CA VAL A 96 21.06 -2.22 6.89
C VAL A 96 19.77 -2.33 7.72
N HIS A 97 18.60 -2.17 7.10
CA HIS A 97 17.31 -2.28 7.79
C HIS A 97 16.85 -3.74 7.89
N PRO A 98 16.48 -4.24 9.09
CA PRO A 98 15.79 -5.51 9.22
C PRO A 98 14.48 -5.51 8.41
N ARG A 99 14.29 -6.53 7.60
CA ARG A 99 13.14 -6.67 6.69
C ARG A 99 12.43 -7.99 6.94
N LEU A 100 11.12 -7.97 6.79
CA LEU A 100 10.24 -9.14 6.87
C LEU A 100 9.84 -9.63 5.48
N GLY A 101 9.80 -8.74 4.47
CA GLY A 101 9.38 -9.09 3.12
C GLY A 101 9.72 -8.04 2.06
N ALA A 102 9.27 -8.25 0.82
CA ALA A 102 9.36 -7.24 -0.25
C ALA A 102 8.56 -5.99 0.13
N VAL A 103 7.46 -6.21 0.87
CA VAL A 103 6.72 -5.21 1.63
C VAL A 103 6.85 -5.56 3.11
N ASP A 104 7.33 -4.60 3.91
CA ASP A 104 7.58 -4.81 5.34
C ASP A 104 6.40 -4.41 6.22
N LEU A 105 5.73 -3.32 5.85
CA LEU A 105 4.73 -2.68 6.70
C LEU A 105 3.76 -1.87 5.85
N VAL A 106 2.47 -2.08 6.11
CA VAL A 106 1.35 -1.43 5.41
C VAL A 106 0.45 -0.75 6.44
N PRO A 107 0.82 0.43 6.97
CA PRO A 107 0.01 1.11 7.97
C PRO A 107 -1.08 1.93 7.28
N LEU A 108 -2.30 1.92 7.83
CA LEU A 108 -3.41 2.77 7.37
C LEU A 108 -3.69 3.86 8.39
N HIS A 109 -3.80 5.10 7.93
CA HIS A 109 -4.02 6.28 8.75
C HIS A 109 -5.29 7.02 8.30
N PRO A 110 -6.25 7.28 9.20
CA PRO A 110 -7.39 8.14 8.89
C PRO A 110 -6.89 9.58 8.74
N ILE A 111 -7.22 10.22 7.63
CA ILE A 111 -6.90 11.64 7.38
C ILE A 111 -8.12 12.51 7.62
N SER A 112 -9.29 12.05 7.18
CA SER A 112 -10.56 12.73 7.45
C SER A 112 -11.14 12.28 8.80
N GLU A 113 -11.77 13.20 9.53
CA GLU A 113 -12.36 12.94 10.86
C GLU A 113 -13.48 11.88 10.84
N ASP A 114 -14.13 11.70 9.69
CA ASP A 114 -15.20 10.74 9.44
C ASP A 114 -14.71 9.33 9.04
N VAL A 115 -13.39 9.10 9.05
CA VAL A 115 -12.78 7.76 8.89
C VAL A 115 -12.42 7.19 10.25
N SER A 116 -13.01 6.05 10.60
CA SER A 116 -12.79 5.41 11.90
C SER A 116 -11.69 4.33 11.84
N LEU A 117 -10.90 4.22 12.91
CA LEU A 117 -9.90 3.13 13.05
C LEU A 117 -10.53 1.72 12.97
N PRO A 118 -11.71 1.43 13.53
CA PRO A 118 -12.36 0.14 13.34
C PRO A 118 -12.64 -0.22 11.88
N ASN A 119 -13.08 0.74 11.06
CA ASN A 119 -13.28 0.50 9.63
C ASN A 119 -11.96 0.21 8.92
N LEU A 120 -10.91 1.02 9.17
CA LEU A 120 -9.58 0.74 8.63
C LEU A 120 -9.05 -0.61 9.09
N GLY A 121 -9.38 -1.04 10.31
CA GLY A 121 -9.08 -2.37 10.81
C GLY A 121 -9.78 -3.49 10.03
N GLN A 122 -10.96 -3.25 9.46
CA GLN A 122 -11.64 -4.19 8.55
C GLN A 122 -10.95 -4.22 7.19
N VAL A 123 -10.60 -3.06 6.62
CA VAL A 123 -9.79 -2.99 5.39
C VAL A 123 -8.47 -3.74 5.56
N ALA A 124 -7.79 -3.52 6.68
CA ALA A 124 -6.54 -4.18 7.05
C ALA A 124 -6.68 -5.68 7.40
N ARG A 125 -7.90 -6.22 7.49
CA ARG A 125 -8.13 -7.66 7.60
C ARG A 125 -8.53 -8.31 6.28
N GLY A 126 -8.77 -7.51 5.25
CA GLY A 126 -9.35 -7.97 3.99
C GLY A 126 -10.88 -8.17 4.04
N ASP A 127 -11.58 -7.62 5.04
CA ASP A 127 -13.03 -7.81 5.24
C ASP A 127 -13.92 -7.03 4.24
N ILE A 128 -13.37 -6.52 3.13
CA ILE A 128 -14.18 -5.92 2.05
C ILE A 128 -14.64 -7.05 1.11
N GLN A 129 -15.90 -7.46 1.31
CA GLN A 129 -16.75 -8.34 0.50
C GLN A 129 -16.15 -8.97 -0.79
N GLU A 130 -16.11 -10.31 -0.80
CA GLU A 130 -16.05 -11.20 -1.99
C GLU A 130 -14.91 -10.97 -3.00
N ARG A 131 -13.66 -11.24 -2.62
CA ARG A 131 -12.58 -11.51 -3.59
C ARG A 131 -11.85 -12.80 -3.23
N GLU A 132 -12.04 -13.84 -4.05
CA GLU A 132 -11.53 -15.21 -3.85
C GLU A 132 -10.01 -15.39 -4.07
N GLN A 133 -9.24 -14.32 -4.24
CA GLN A 133 -7.79 -14.38 -4.47
C GLN A 133 -7.10 -13.19 -3.81
N THR A 134 -7.03 -13.17 -2.48
CA THR A 134 -6.45 -12.03 -1.75
C THR A 134 -5.32 -12.49 -0.85
N CYS A 135 -4.20 -11.78 -0.94
CA CYS A 135 -3.08 -11.89 -0.02
C CYS A 135 -3.59 -11.59 1.40
N VAL A 136 -3.53 -12.58 2.31
CA VAL A 136 -4.15 -12.44 3.64
C VAL A 136 -3.45 -11.32 4.41
N ILE A 137 -4.20 -10.24 4.65
CA ILE A 137 -3.79 -9.07 5.41
C ILE A 137 -4.06 -9.38 6.89
N SER A 138 -3.07 -9.90 7.62
CA SER A 138 -3.27 -10.22 9.05
C SER A 138 -2.92 -9.00 9.93
N ALA A 139 -3.93 -8.30 10.44
CA ALA A 139 -3.77 -7.22 11.41
C ALA A 139 -3.58 -7.76 12.83
N HIS A 140 -2.43 -7.49 13.47
CA HIS A 140 -2.27 -7.74 14.91
C HIS A 140 -2.99 -6.63 15.70
N GLN A 141 -3.99 -7.02 16.52
CA GLN A 141 -4.96 -6.10 17.16
C GLN A 141 -4.36 -5.05 18.12
N SER A 142 -3.06 -5.12 18.42
CA SER A 142 -2.37 -4.20 19.34
C SER A 142 -1.49 -3.15 18.67
N THR A 143 -1.19 -3.25 17.36
CA THR A 143 -0.17 -2.40 16.71
C THR A 143 -0.56 -1.87 15.32
N GLY A 144 -1.65 -2.36 14.71
CA GLY A 144 -2.07 -1.91 13.37
C GLY A 144 -1.09 -2.31 12.25
N VAL A 145 -0.23 -3.30 12.49
CA VAL A 145 0.73 -3.83 11.52
C VAL A 145 0.07 -4.91 10.67
N ILE A 146 0.14 -4.72 9.35
CA ILE A 146 -0.33 -5.63 8.31
C ILE A 146 0.83 -6.54 7.85
N ARG A 147 0.64 -7.86 7.87
CA ARG A 147 1.51 -8.85 7.20
C ARG A 147 0.82 -9.39 5.96
N LEU A 148 1.59 -9.58 4.88
CA LEU A 148 1.16 -10.19 3.63
C LEU A 148 1.98 -11.46 3.40
N SER A 149 1.31 -12.59 3.18
CA SER A 149 1.96 -13.87 2.83
C SER A 149 1.20 -14.51 1.69
N LYS A 150 1.92 -14.94 0.64
CA LYS A 150 1.34 -15.74 -0.46
C LYS A 150 1.27 -17.24 -0.11
N ASP A 151 1.97 -17.66 0.94
CA ASP A 151 1.94 -19.00 1.51
C ASP A 151 2.16 -18.84 3.02
N ASN A 152 1.29 -19.42 3.85
CA ASN A 152 1.28 -19.39 5.32
C ASN A 152 2.68 -19.47 5.97
N ILE A 153 3.38 -18.34 6.08
CA ILE A 153 4.69 -18.28 6.71
C ILE A 153 4.68 -17.15 7.73
N PHE A 154 4.53 -17.56 8.98
CA PHE A 154 4.72 -16.74 10.16
C PHE A 154 6.21 -16.60 10.45
N PHE A 155 6.68 -15.37 10.67
CA PHE A 155 7.87 -15.14 11.46
C PHE A 155 7.55 -14.10 12.54
N TYR A 156 7.73 -14.54 13.78
CA TYR A 156 7.50 -13.93 15.09
C TYR A 156 7.20 -12.43 15.07
#